data_AF-A0A955FF19-F1
#
_entry.id   AF-A0A955FF19-F1
#
_cell.length_a   1.000
_cell.length_b   1.000
_cell.length_c   1.000
_cell.angle_alpha   90.00
_cell.angle_beta   90.00
_cell.angle_gamma   90.00
#
_symmetry.space_group_name_H-M   'P 1'
#
loop_
_entity.id
_entity.type
_entity.pdbx_description
1 polymer ?
#
loop_
_entity_poly.entity_id
_entity_poly.type
_entity_poly.pdbx_seq_one_letter_code
_entity_poly.pdbx_strand_id
1 'polypeptide(L)'
;MKRLKTLMLLVLVSFGAALALSAGITSSDAFQVGKGFGFGPPPVQQKMADAGEYKITRRGFPATYKEVQSFKSSGEQAYETSYDSRPFSLALMVTNIVFWVSLLVSVLAPITIFWRPVTKPKDTVKPELKPEQV
;
A
#
# COMPACT_ATOMS: atom_id res chain seq x y z
N MET A 1 -27.98 -12.82 -2.41
CA MET A 1 -27.02 -13.18 -1.32
C MET A 1 -25.62 -13.52 -1.82
N LYS A 2 -25.42 -14.33 -2.87
CA LYS A 2 -24.06 -14.71 -3.34
C LYS A 2 -23.16 -13.50 -3.71
N ARG A 3 -23.68 -12.53 -4.47
CA ARG A 3 -22.90 -11.34 -4.90
C ARG A 3 -22.45 -10.44 -3.73
N LEU A 4 -23.28 -10.29 -2.70
CA LEU A 4 -22.92 -9.51 -1.50
C LEU A 4 -21.78 -10.18 -0.72
N LYS A 5 -21.82 -11.51 -0.59
CA LYS A 5 -20.75 -12.29 0.05
C LYS A 5 -19.43 -12.15 -0.73
N THR A 6 -19.48 -12.18 -2.06
CA THR A 6 -18.29 -11.98 -2.91
C THR A 6 -17.71 -10.57 -2.79
N LEU A 7 -18.56 -9.54 -2.71
CA LEU A 7 -18.13 -8.16 -2.48
C LEU A 7 -17.48 -7.97 -1.10
N MET A 8 -18.08 -8.51 -0.04
CA MET A 8 -17.45 -8.47 1.29
C MET A 8 -16.09 -9.19 1.31
N LEU A 9 -15.98 -10.34 0.63
CA LEU A 9 -14.72 -11.07 0.52
C LEU A 9 -13.65 -10.23 -0.20
N LEU A 10 -14.00 -9.56 -1.29
CA LEU A 10 -13.09 -8.67 -2.02
C LEU A 10 -12.61 -7.49 -1.16
N VAL A 11 -13.51 -6.87 -0.39
CA VAL A 11 -13.14 -5.80 0.53
C VAL A 11 -12.19 -6.32 1.60
N LEU A 12 -12.48 -7.48 2.20
CA LEU A 12 -11.60 -8.12 3.19
C LEU A 12 -10.22 -8.44 2.61
N VAL A 13 -10.14 -8.99 1.41
CA VAL A 13 -8.87 -9.29 0.73
C VAL A 13 -8.11 -8.00 0.44
N SER A 14 -8.78 -6.93 -0.01
CA SER A 14 -8.14 -5.63 -0.24
C SER A 14 -7.59 -5.01 1.05
N PHE A 15 -8.31 -5.19 2.16
CA PHE A 15 -7.88 -4.72 3.48
C PHE A 15 -6.66 -5.50 3.97
N GLY A 16 -6.67 -6.82 3.82
CA GLY A 16 -5.52 -7.67 4.13
C GLY A 16 -4.29 -7.33 3.28
N ALA A 17 -4.49 -7.08 1.99
CA ALA A 17 -3.42 -6.64 1.09
C ALA A 17 -2.88 -5.26 1.47
N ALA A 18 -3.75 -4.30 1.81
CA ALA A 18 -3.34 -2.98 2.27
C ALA A 18 -2.49 -3.04 3.54
N LEU A 19 -2.87 -3.88 4.51
CA LEU A 19 -2.08 -4.11 5.72
C LEU A 19 -0.72 -4.75 5.39
N ALA A 20 -0.69 -5.79 4.58
CA ALA A 20 0.55 -6.45 4.18
C ALA A 20 1.50 -5.50 3.45
N LEU A 21 1.00 -4.66 2.53
CA LEU A 21 1.80 -3.68 1.80
C LEU A 21 2.26 -2.53 2.70
N SER A 22 1.47 -2.17 3.72
CA SER A 22 1.84 -1.13 4.70
C SER A 22 2.96 -1.56 5.65
N ALA A 23 3.09 -2.86 5.93
CA ALA A 23 4.11 -3.39 6.84
C ALA A 23 5.31 -4.01 6.10
N GLY A 24 5.10 -4.56 4.90
CA GLY A 24 6.08 -5.42 4.22
C GLY A 24 7.09 -4.68 3.33
N ILE A 25 6.75 -3.50 2.80
CA ILE A 25 7.65 -2.78 1.90
C ILE A 25 8.69 -2.04 2.76
N THR A 26 9.91 -2.54 2.77
CA THR A 26 11.06 -1.83 3.34
C THR A 26 12.04 -1.53 2.23
N SER A 27 12.44 -0.28 2.09
CA SER A 27 13.54 0.12 1.22
C SER A 27 14.60 0.84 2.04
N SER A 28 15.86 0.68 1.67
CA SER A 28 16.94 1.39 2.32
C SER A 28 17.96 1.83 1.30
N ASP A 29 18.34 3.10 1.36
CA ASP A 29 19.42 3.68 0.57
C ASP A 29 20.56 4.04 1.52
N ALA A 30 21.78 3.64 1.20
CA ALA A 30 22.98 3.95 1.98
C ALA A 30 23.99 4.71 1.13
N PHE A 31 24.61 5.71 1.72
CA PHE A 31 25.53 6.65 1.09
C PHE A 31 26.76 6.82 1.96
N GLN A 32 27.95 6.79 1.35
CA GLN A 32 29.16 7.19 2.05
C GLN A 32 29.27 8.71 2.03
N VAL A 33 29.44 9.31 3.20
CA VAL A 33 29.50 10.77 3.37
C VAL A 33 30.81 11.18 4.04
N GLY A 34 31.34 12.32 3.62
CA GLY A 34 32.56 12.88 4.17
C GLY A 34 32.37 13.56 5.53
N LYS A 35 33.49 13.95 6.13
CA LYS A 35 33.51 14.76 7.37
C LYS A 35 32.72 16.05 7.18
N GLY A 36 32.01 16.49 8.21
CA GLY A 36 31.20 17.70 8.19
C GLY A 36 29.82 17.53 7.57
N PHE A 37 29.41 16.31 7.22
CA PHE A 37 28.06 16.00 6.76
C PHE A 37 27.03 16.38 7.84
N GLY A 38 26.02 17.15 7.44
CA GLY A 38 24.92 17.55 8.30
C GLY A 38 23.69 16.69 8.07
N PHE A 39 23.12 16.11 9.13
CA PHE A 39 21.84 15.40 9.05
C PHE A 39 20.97 15.66 10.28
N GLY A 40 19.66 15.39 10.15
CA GLY A 40 18.66 15.65 11.18
C GLY A 40 17.65 16.73 10.79
N PRO A 41 16.74 17.11 11.72
CA PRO A 41 15.70 18.10 11.45
C PRO A 41 16.31 19.44 11.04
N PRO A 42 15.70 20.21 10.10
CA PRO A 42 16.19 21.53 9.71
C PRO A 42 16.57 22.47 10.87
N PRO A 43 15.82 22.56 11.99
CA PRO A 43 16.19 23.45 13.10
C PRO A 43 17.33 22.93 13.99
N VAL A 44 17.72 21.65 13.91
CA VAL A 44 18.72 21.02 14.79
C VAL A 44 19.63 20.06 14.01
N GLN A 45 20.03 20.45 12.79
CA GLN A 45 20.96 19.65 11.99
C GLN A 45 22.28 19.46 12.75
N GLN A 46 22.65 18.21 12.97
CA GLN A 46 23.92 17.85 13.59
C GLN A 46 24.95 17.65 12.51
N LYS A 47 26.08 18.36 12.61
CA LYS A 47 27.25 18.14 11.75
C LYS A 47 28.12 17.06 12.36
N MET A 48 28.40 16.03 11.58
CA MET A 48 29.23 14.91 12.00
C MET A 48 30.71 15.29 11.90
N ALA A 49 31.48 15.03 12.95
CA ALA A 49 32.92 15.29 12.98
C ALA A 49 33.70 14.30 12.08
N ASP A 50 33.15 13.12 11.89
CA ASP A 50 33.76 12.01 11.17
C ASP A 50 33.08 11.76 9.82
N ALA A 51 33.79 11.06 8.94
CA ALA A 51 33.17 10.44 7.77
C ALA A 51 32.38 9.21 8.22
N GLY A 52 31.46 8.74 7.38
CA GLY A 52 30.65 7.58 7.74
C GLY A 52 29.63 7.19 6.69
N GLU A 53 28.79 6.24 7.06
CA GLU A 53 27.67 5.79 6.25
C GLU A 53 26.40 6.50 6.71
N TYR A 54 25.76 7.22 5.80
CA TYR A 54 24.42 7.76 5.97
C TYR A 54 23.40 6.84 5.31
N LYS A 55 22.36 6.47 6.03
CA LYS A 55 21.35 5.52 5.58
C LYS A 55 19.95 6.09 5.76
N ILE A 56 19.13 6.01 4.73
CA ILE A 56 17.71 6.32 4.77
C ILE A 56 16.96 5.00 4.70
N THR A 57 16.25 4.64 5.75
CA THR A 57 15.38 3.47 5.79
C THR A 57 13.92 3.89 5.73
N ARG A 58 13.21 3.43 4.72
CA ARG A 58 11.77 3.67 4.53
C ARG A 58 10.99 2.40 4.78
N ARG A 59 9.94 2.49 5.59
CA ARG A 59 9.05 1.35 5.89
C ARG A 59 7.60 1.71 5.59
N GLY A 60 6.97 0.91 4.75
CA GLY A 60 5.58 1.04 4.31
C GLY A 60 5.44 1.56 2.89
N PHE A 61 4.20 1.89 2.51
CA PHE A 61 3.86 2.29 1.15
C PHE A 61 4.40 3.70 0.83
N PRO A 62 4.82 4.01 -0.41
CA PRO A 62 5.43 5.30 -0.78
C PRO A 62 4.64 6.57 -0.43
N ALA A 63 3.33 6.49 -0.20
CA ALA A 63 2.54 7.63 0.26
C ALA A 63 2.50 7.80 1.79
N THR A 64 2.79 6.74 2.54
CA THR A 64 2.57 6.67 4.01
C THR A 64 3.76 6.07 4.75
N TYR A 65 4.92 6.03 4.11
CA TYR A 65 6.09 5.37 4.67
C TYR A 65 6.64 6.15 5.87
N LYS A 66 7.08 5.40 6.87
CA LYS A 66 7.95 5.88 7.93
C LYS A 66 9.36 6.03 7.36
N GLU A 67 10.03 7.16 7.60
CA GLU A 67 11.41 7.38 7.17
C GLU A 67 12.33 7.61 8.37
N VAL A 68 13.25 6.68 8.56
CA VAL A 68 14.33 6.76 9.55
C VAL A 68 15.61 7.11 8.81
N GLN A 69 16.24 8.19 9.23
CA GLN A 69 17.56 8.58 8.74
C GLN A 69 18.57 8.21 9.83
N SER A 70 19.59 7.43 9.49
CA SER A 70 20.66 7.06 10.42
C SER A 70 22.03 7.39 9.83
N PHE A 71 22.98 7.63 10.72
CA PHE A 71 24.37 7.86 10.39
C PHE A 71 25.23 6.99 11.30
N LYS A 72 26.17 6.27 10.69
CA LYS A 72 27.14 5.43 11.36
C LYS A 72 28.55 5.97 11.07
N SER A 73 29.24 6.41 12.12
CA SER A 73 30.62 6.90 12.00
C SER A 73 31.58 5.78 11.61
N SER A 74 32.54 6.09 10.73
CA SER A 74 33.67 5.22 10.37
C SER A 74 34.99 5.65 11.03
N GLY A 75 34.95 6.60 11.97
CA GLY A 75 36.11 7.07 12.74
C GLY A 75 36.60 6.10 13.82
N GLU A 76 37.55 6.55 14.64
CA GLU A 76 38.14 5.75 15.73
C GLU A 76 37.13 5.32 16.79
N GLN A 77 36.05 6.10 16.98
CA GLN A 77 34.92 5.76 17.81
C GLN A 77 33.68 5.54 16.93
N ALA A 78 33.32 4.28 16.72
CA ALA A 78 32.12 3.93 15.97
C ALA A 78 30.88 4.26 16.82
N TYR A 79 30.10 5.24 16.40
CA TYR A 79 28.77 5.54 16.95
C TYR A 79 27.73 5.54 15.84
N GLU A 80 26.50 5.19 16.19
CA GLU A 80 25.34 5.25 15.32
C GLU A 80 24.31 6.19 15.93
N THR A 81 23.86 7.16 15.14
CA THR A 81 22.80 8.09 15.52
C THR A 81 21.69 7.98 14.49
N SER A 82 20.44 8.01 14.95
CA SER A 82 19.28 7.90 14.09
C SER A 82 18.19 8.88 14.50
N TYR A 83 17.45 9.35 13.51
CA TYR A 83 16.36 10.27 13.68
C TYR A 83 15.18 9.88 12.78
N ASP A 84 13.98 9.92 13.36
CA ASP A 84 12.73 9.67 12.66
C ASP A 84 12.28 10.94 11.90
N SER A 85 12.70 11.03 10.64
CA SER A 85 12.35 12.17 9.76
C SER A 85 10.88 12.20 9.37
N ARG A 86 10.24 11.03 9.26
CA ARG A 86 8.78 10.89 9.12
C ARG A 86 8.30 9.81 10.07
N PRO A 87 7.82 10.17 11.28
CA PRO A 87 7.33 9.18 12.22
C PRO A 87 6.05 8.53 11.71
N PHE A 88 5.84 7.28 12.11
CA PHE A 88 4.59 6.57 11.82
C PHE A 88 3.43 7.24 12.57
N SER A 89 2.35 7.53 11.86
CA SER A 89 1.13 8.10 12.44
C SER A 89 -0.06 7.21 12.10
N LEU A 90 -0.97 7.03 13.05
CA LEU A 90 -2.24 6.33 12.83
C LEU A 90 -3.04 6.95 11.68
N ALA A 91 -2.96 8.28 11.51
CA ALA A 91 -3.60 8.98 10.40
C ALA A 91 -3.06 8.51 9.04
N LEU A 92 -1.75 8.23 8.94
CA LEU A 92 -1.13 7.70 7.72
C LEU A 92 -1.60 6.27 7.44
N MET A 93 -1.77 5.44 8.47
CA MET A 93 -2.34 4.09 8.32
C MET A 93 -3.78 4.13 7.78
N VAL A 94 -4.62 5.00 8.36
CA VAL A 94 -6.01 5.19 7.89
C VAL A 94 -6.02 5.70 6.45
N THR A 95 -5.16 6.66 6.11
CA THR A 95 -5.05 7.20 4.74
C THR A 95 -4.66 6.12 3.74
N ASN A 96 -3.72 5.23 4.10
CA ASN A 96 -3.34 4.10 3.26
C ASN A 96 -4.53 3.15 3.04
N ILE A 97 -5.27 2.80 4.09
CA ILE A 97 -6.47 1.94 3.99
C ILE A 97 -7.51 2.57 3.04
N VAL A 98 -7.82 3.85 3.25
CA VAL A 98 -8.79 4.58 2.41
C VAL A 98 -8.33 4.59 0.95
N PHE A 99 -7.06 4.87 0.69
CA PHE A 99 -6.50 4.83 -0.66
C PHE A 99 -6.72 3.49 -1.36
N TRP A 100 -6.41 2.36 -0.69
CA TRP A 100 -6.58 1.03 -1.28
C TRP A 100 -8.04 0.65 -1.51
N VAL A 101 -8.94 1.02 -0.59
CA VAL A 101 -10.38 0.80 -0.76
C VAL A 101 -10.93 1.64 -1.90
N SER A 102 -10.55 2.92 -2.00
CA SER A 102 -10.93 3.81 -3.09
C SER A 102 -10.40 3.30 -4.44
N LEU A 103 -9.17 2.80 -4.48
CA LEU A 103 -8.60 2.19 -5.68
C LEU A 103 -9.40 0.96 -6.12
N LEU A 104 -9.77 0.08 -5.18
CA LEU A 104 -10.61 -1.09 -5.46
C LEU A 104 -11.96 -0.66 -6.07
N VAL A 105 -12.63 0.33 -5.46
CA VAL A 105 -13.91 0.85 -5.96
C VAL A 105 -13.75 1.47 -7.35
N SER A 106 -12.69 2.23 -7.57
CA SER A 106 -12.40 2.86 -8.87
C SER A 106 -12.15 1.84 -9.98
N VAL A 107 -11.56 0.68 -9.66
CA VAL A 107 -11.35 -0.41 -10.63
C VAL A 107 -12.63 -1.22 -10.85
N LEU A 108 -13.43 -1.44 -9.80
CA LEU A 108 -14.68 -2.19 -9.89
C LEU A 108 -15.79 -1.39 -10.59
N ALA A 109 -15.86 -0.08 -10.43
CA ALA A 109 -16.96 0.74 -10.96
C ALA A 109 -17.10 0.67 -12.49
N PRO A 110 -16.04 0.77 -13.31
CA PRO A 110 -16.14 0.56 -14.75
C PRO A 110 -16.58 -0.86 -15.09
N ILE A 111 -16.04 -1.88 -14.39
CA ILE A 111 -16.39 -3.28 -14.62
C ILE A 111 -17.88 -3.50 -14.34
N THR A 112 -18.44 -2.92 -13.29
CA THR A 112 -19.86 -3.10 -12.96
C THR A 112 -20.79 -2.30 -13.86
N ILE A 113 -20.38 -1.13 -14.37
CA ILE A 113 -21.18 -0.29 -15.25
C ILE A 113 -21.21 -0.85 -16.68
N PHE A 114 -20.06 -1.31 -17.21
CA PHE A 114 -19.96 -1.77 -18.60
C PHE A 114 -20.25 -3.26 -18.79
N TRP A 115 -20.19 -4.08 -17.74
CA TRP A 115 -20.51 -5.50 -17.83
C TRP A 115 -22.02 -5.72 -17.76
N ARG A 116 -22.73 -5.41 -18.86
CA ARG A 116 -24.12 -5.81 -19.05
C ARG A 116 -24.20 -7.34 -19.07
N PRO A 117 -24.94 -7.98 -18.14
CA PRO A 117 -25.23 -9.39 -18.29
C PRO A 117 -26.12 -9.53 -19.52
N VAL A 118 -25.62 -10.21 -20.55
CA VAL A 118 -26.46 -10.69 -21.65
C VAL A 118 -27.38 -11.73 -21.03
N THR A 119 -28.56 -11.30 -20.56
CA THR A 119 -29.63 -12.21 -20.21
C THR A 119 -29.98 -12.96 -21.47
N LYS A 120 -29.49 -14.20 -21.60
CA LYS A 120 -29.99 -15.11 -22.63
C LYS A 120 -31.51 -15.18 -22.44
N PRO A 121 -32.31 -14.84 -23.47
CA PRO A 121 -33.74 -15.02 -23.37
C PRO A 121 -34.00 -16.48 -23.02
N LYS A 122 -34.77 -16.67 -21.94
CA LYS A 122 -35.25 -17.98 -21.52
C LYS A 122 -36.10 -18.47 -22.68
N ASP A 123 -35.65 -19.52 -23.38
CA ASP A 123 -36.40 -20.14 -24.46
C ASP A 123 -37.83 -20.39 -23.97
N THR A 124 -38.75 -19.67 -24.60
CA THR A 124 -40.19 -19.81 -24.46
C THR A 124 -40.53 -21.28 -24.62
N VAL A 125 -41.09 -21.84 -23.55
CA VAL A 125 -41.77 -23.13 -23.53
C VAL A 125 -42.71 -23.18 -24.73
N LYS A 126 -42.35 -23.99 -25.73
CA LYS A 126 -43.24 -24.33 -26.84
C LYS A 126 -44.33 -25.24 -26.24
N PRO A 127 -45.62 -24.88 -26.29
CA PRO A 127 -46.67 -25.82 -25.94
C PRO A 127 -46.73 -26.86 -27.06
N GLU A 128 -46.32 -28.08 -26.76
CA GLU A 128 -46.47 -29.22 -27.66
C GLU A 128 -47.95 -29.61 -27.67
N LEU A 129 -48.68 -29.14 -28.69
CA LEU A 129 -50.02 -29.63 -28.99
C LEU A 129 -49.92 -31.13 -29.31
N LYS A 130 -50.53 -31.96 -28.44
CA LYS A 130 -50.88 -33.34 -28.78
C LYS A 130 -51.81 -33.35 -29.99
N PRO A 131 -51.55 -34.12 -31.05
CA PRO A 131 -52.61 -34.53 -31.95
C PRO A 131 -53.39 -35.69 -31.32
N GLU A 132 -54.71 -35.53 -31.32
CA GLU A 132 -55.72 -36.54 -31.04
C GLU A 132 -55.52 -37.80 -31.89
N GLN A 133 -55.87 -38.94 -31.28
CA GLN A 133 -56.00 -40.24 -31.94
C GLN A 133 -57.17 -40.22 -32.93
N VAL A 134 -56.91 -40.54 -34.21
CA VAL A 134 -57.83 -41.26 -35.12
C VAL A 134 -57.01 -42.12 -36.06
#